data_AF-A0A3M1MFA5-F1
#
_entry.id   AF-A0A3M1MFA5-F1
#
_cell.length_a   1.000
_cell.length_b   1.000
_cell.length_c   1.000
_cell.angle_alpha   90.00
_cell.angle_beta   90.00
_cell.angle_gamma   90.00
#
_symmetry.space_group_name_H-M   'P 1'
#
loop_
_entity.id
_entity.type
_entity.pdbx_description
1 polymer ?
#
loop_
_entity_poly.entity_id
_entity_poly.type
_entity_poly.pdbx_seq_one_letter_code
_entity_poly.pdbx_strand_id
1 'polypeptide(L)'
;VEFALRENNTGSYPRGLLLMLRALTTWLYDGDPITALAFEAPLQAVKERVHSGDPFFENLIRQYLLENPHRVTVILEPDAEEGRRREAREQARLAQARAAMSEADIQRLVAQTRELQRLQSTPDSPEALATIPTLSLSDLERQTRRIPIETETVGESTLLYHDLFTNGILYLDLAFDLHTLPAEDLPLVPLFGRALTEMGTHTEDYIRLLQRIGQTTGGIHAERFFSARRGDEQGEAWLILRGKATLDHTDDLLSIMRDLLFDVHLDNPERFLQMAQESKARLEASLVPGGHQYVNRRLNAHLHTAGWASEQTSGLAALFFLRQLVEQISTDWPAVLARLERIRDTILRQASVVANVTLDAQNWQALRPRVREFLQGIPVAAAKRVRWTGEQYPSGEGFSIPA
;
A
#
# COMPACT_ATOMS: atom_id res chain seq x y z
N VAL A 1 13.12 -6.00 -11.92
CA VAL A 1 12.32 -6.50 -13.08
C VAL A 1 12.16 -8.01 -13.03
N GLU A 2 13.25 -8.77 -13.04
CA GLU A 2 13.21 -10.24 -13.02
C GLU A 2 12.39 -10.83 -11.86
N PHE A 3 12.59 -10.33 -10.63
CA PHE A 3 11.81 -10.78 -9.47
C PHE A 3 10.30 -10.65 -9.70
N ALA A 4 9.82 -9.51 -10.19
CA ALA A 4 8.39 -9.27 -10.45
C ALA A 4 7.81 -10.23 -11.51
N LEU A 5 8.61 -10.58 -12.52
CA LEU A 5 8.23 -11.55 -13.55
C LEU A 5 8.16 -12.99 -13.00
N ARG A 6 9.12 -13.37 -12.13
CA ARG A 6 9.15 -14.70 -11.48
C ARG A 6 8.07 -14.86 -10.41
N GLU A 7 7.87 -13.85 -9.58
CA GLU A 7 6.82 -13.84 -8.55
C GLU A 7 5.44 -13.90 -9.22
N ASN A 8 5.28 -13.16 -10.33
CA ASN A 8 4.03 -12.99 -11.07
C ASN A 8 2.83 -12.80 -10.13
N ASN A 9 3.06 -12.02 -9.06
CA ASN A 9 2.07 -11.77 -8.04
C ASN A 9 1.07 -10.75 -8.59
N THR A 10 -0.17 -11.20 -8.76
CA THR A 10 -1.24 -10.42 -9.37
C THR A 10 -2.10 -9.70 -8.32
N GLY A 11 -1.71 -9.77 -7.05
CA GLY A 11 -2.48 -9.20 -5.96
C GLY A 11 -3.91 -9.74 -5.94
N SER A 12 -4.89 -8.85 -5.97
CA SER A 12 -6.31 -9.19 -6.02
C SER A 12 -6.81 -9.60 -7.41
N TYR A 13 -6.02 -9.41 -8.47
CA TYR A 13 -6.43 -9.78 -9.83
C TYR A 13 -6.22 -11.28 -10.06
N PRO A 14 -7.18 -12.00 -10.68
CA PRO A 14 -6.96 -13.37 -11.10
C PRO A 14 -5.80 -13.47 -12.10
N ARG A 15 -4.90 -14.44 -11.90
CA ARG A 15 -3.74 -14.66 -12.79
C ARG A 15 -4.13 -14.76 -14.27
N GLY A 16 -5.19 -15.49 -14.58
CA GLY A 16 -5.68 -15.65 -15.95
C GLY A 16 -6.09 -14.33 -16.60
N LEU A 17 -6.73 -13.43 -15.85
CA LEU A 17 -7.09 -12.10 -16.34
C LEU A 17 -5.85 -11.26 -16.63
N LEU A 18 -4.84 -11.27 -15.74
CA LEU A 18 -3.62 -10.51 -15.99
C LEU A 18 -2.86 -11.04 -17.22
N LEU A 19 -2.79 -12.37 -17.38
CA LEU A 19 -2.18 -12.97 -18.57
C LEU A 19 -2.93 -12.58 -19.85
N MET A 20 -4.27 -12.58 -19.83
CA MET A 20 -5.09 -12.09 -20.93
C MET A 20 -4.77 -10.62 -21.26
N LEU A 21 -4.74 -9.74 -20.26
CA LEU A 21 -4.44 -8.32 -20.46
C LEU A 21 -3.04 -8.11 -21.04
N ARG A 22 -2.04 -8.88 -20.61
CA ARG A 22 -0.69 -8.85 -21.19
C ARG A 22 -0.69 -9.31 -22.65
N ALA A 23 -1.39 -10.40 -22.97
CA ALA A 23 -1.53 -10.88 -24.34
C ALA A 23 -2.20 -9.86 -25.27
N LEU A 24 -3.19 -9.11 -24.78
CA LEU A 24 -3.88 -8.08 -25.55
C LEU A 24 -2.97 -6.91 -25.99
N THR A 25 -1.81 -6.70 -25.34
CA THR A 25 -0.88 -5.62 -25.72
C THR A 25 -0.29 -5.80 -27.13
N THR A 26 -0.16 -7.03 -27.60
CA THR A 26 0.29 -7.35 -28.96
C THR A 26 -0.87 -7.87 -29.81
N TRP A 27 -1.76 -8.67 -29.23
CA TRP A 27 -2.82 -9.35 -29.97
C TRP A 27 -3.86 -8.41 -30.58
N LEU A 28 -4.14 -7.27 -29.93
CA LEU A 28 -5.05 -6.24 -30.48
C LEU A 28 -4.50 -5.54 -31.75
N TYR A 29 -3.22 -5.75 -32.04
CA TYR A 29 -2.53 -5.18 -33.19
C TYR A 29 -1.96 -6.28 -34.11
N ASP A 30 -2.66 -7.43 -34.17
CA ASP A 30 -2.32 -8.61 -34.98
C ASP A 30 -0.93 -9.23 -34.68
N GLY A 31 -0.36 -8.95 -33.51
CA GLY A 31 0.88 -9.55 -33.03
C GLY A 31 0.68 -10.87 -32.28
N ASP A 32 1.79 -11.58 -32.02
CA ASP A 32 1.76 -12.83 -31.25
C ASP A 32 1.37 -12.56 -29.78
N PRO A 33 0.28 -13.18 -29.25
CA PRO A 33 -0.17 -13.00 -27.87
C PRO A 33 0.80 -13.55 -26.81
N ILE A 34 1.76 -14.40 -27.19
CA ILE A 34 2.68 -15.07 -26.25
C ILE A 34 3.96 -14.25 -26.01
N THR A 35 4.33 -13.39 -26.95
CA THR A 35 5.58 -12.60 -26.90
C THR A 35 5.73 -11.81 -25.58
N ALA A 36 4.66 -11.18 -25.09
CA ALA A 36 4.69 -10.41 -23.84
C ALA A 36 4.69 -11.30 -22.56
N LEU A 37 4.39 -12.60 -22.70
CA LEU A 37 4.36 -13.56 -21.60
C LEU A 37 5.71 -14.28 -21.44
N ALA A 38 6.42 -14.53 -22.54
CA ALA A 38 7.71 -15.20 -22.56
C ALA A 38 8.87 -14.22 -22.29
N PHE A 39 9.22 -14.04 -21.02
CA PHE A 39 10.18 -13.00 -20.62
C PHE A 39 11.65 -13.47 -20.46
N GLU A 40 11.91 -14.77 -20.32
CA GLU A 40 13.27 -15.25 -19.97
C GLU A 40 14.30 -14.98 -21.07
N ALA A 41 14.03 -15.41 -22.31
CA ALA A 41 14.97 -15.23 -23.41
C ALA A 41 15.22 -13.73 -23.74
N PRO A 42 14.18 -12.86 -23.83
CA PRO A 42 14.42 -11.42 -24.00
C PRO A 42 15.23 -10.80 -22.86
N LEU A 43 14.96 -11.18 -21.60
CA LEU A 43 15.70 -10.66 -20.45
C LEU A 43 17.16 -11.09 -20.47
N GLN A 44 17.44 -12.34 -20.84
CA GLN A 44 18.79 -12.86 -20.95
C GLN A 44 19.58 -12.15 -22.07
N ALA A 45 18.94 -11.92 -23.23
CA ALA A 45 19.56 -11.16 -24.31
C ALA A 45 19.93 -9.73 -23.90
N VAL A 46 19.08 -9.05 -23.11
CA VAL A 46 19.40 -7.73 -22.56
C VAL A 46 20.59 -7.81 -21.60
N LYS A 47 20.62 -8.80 -20.71
CA LYS A 47 21.76 -9.01 -19.79
C LYS A 47 23.06 -9.20 -20.57
N GLU A 48 23.08 -10.05 -21.58
CA GLU A 48 24.28 -10.33 -22.38
C GLU A 48 24.84 -9.07 -23.05
N ARG A 49 23.98 -8.23 -23.64
CA ARG A 49 24.40 -6.95 -24.24
C ARG A 49 25.02 -6.00 -23.21
N VAL A 50 24.40 -5.88 -22.04
CA VAL A 50 24.94 -5.04 -20.97
C VAL A 50 26.31 -5.56 -20.50
N HIS A 51 26.48 -6.87 -20.34
CA HIS A 51 27.75 -7.47 -19.92
C HIS A 51 28.85 -7.36 -20.99
N SER A 52 28.50 -7.28 -22.28
CA SER A 52 29.49 -7.06 -23.35
C SER A 52 30.02 -5.62 -23.42
N GLY A 53 29.53 -4.72 -22.55
CA GLY A 53 29.89 -3.29 -22.58
C GLY A 53 29.20 -2.50 -23.69
N ASP A 54 28.14 -3.05 -24.30
CA ASP A 54 27.28 -2.30 -25.22
C ASP A 54 26.56 -1.21 -24.41
N PRO A 55 26.64 0.09 -24.79
CA PRO A 55 25.90 1.19 -24.14
C PRO A 55 24.41 1.12 -24.51
N PHE A 56 23.79 -0.02 -24.22
CA PHE A 56 22.46 -0.39 -24.69
C PHE A 56 21.41 0.60 -24.20
N PHE A 57 21.39 0.89 -22.88
CA PHE A 57 20.40 1.80 -22.31
C PHE A 57 20.68 3.26 -22.67
N GLU A 58 21.94 3.67 -22.73
CA GLU A 58 22.35 5.00 -23.14
C GLU A 58 21.91 5.30 -24.58
N ASN A 59 22.06 4.33 -25.48
CA ASN A 59 21.59 4.44 -26.85
C ASN A 59 20.06 4.54 -26.94
N LEU A 60 19.32 3.74 -26.15
CA LEU A 60 17.85 3.83 -26.08
C LEU A 60 17.38 5.19 -25.55
N ILE A 61 18.01 5.71 -24.47
CA ILE A 61 17.70 7.02 -23.90
C ILE A 61 17.95 8.12 -24.94
N ARG A 62 19.10 8.08 -25.61
CA ARG A 62 19.44 9.03 -26.66
C ARG A 62 18.39 9.02 -27.77
N GLN A 63 18.12 7.86 -28.35
CA GLN A 63 17.23 7.71 -29.50
C GLN A 63 15.76 8.02 -29.18
N TYR A 64 15.21 7.45 -28.10
CA TYR A 64 13.78 7.49 -27.83
C TYR A 64 13.34 8.65 -26.94
N LEU A 65 14.26 9.29 -26.19
CA LEU A 65 13.94 10.41 -25.29
C LEU A 65 14.60 11.73 -25.71
N LEU A 66 15.94 11.76 -25.83
CA LEU A 66 16.68 13.01 -26.06
C LEU A 66 16.50 13.54 -27.49
N GLU A 67 16.71 12.66 -28.47
CA GLU A 67 16.70 12.99 -29.89
C GLU A 67 15.31 12.82 -30.53
N ASN A 68 14.34 12.27 -29.79
CA ASN A 68 12.98 12.09 -30.29
C ASN A 68 12.18 13.42 -30.28
N PRO A 69 11.81 13.98 -31.44
CA PRO A 69 11.06 15.23 -31.51
C PRO A 69 9.57 15.05 -31.19
N HIS A 70 9.06 13.82 -31.15
CA HIS A 70 7.65 13.52 -30.87
C HIS A 70 7.37 13.59 -29.35
N ARG A 71 7.49 14.80 -28.80
CA ARG A 71 7.40 15.11 -27.37
C ARG A 71 6.41 16.24 -27.12
N VAL A 72 5.58 16.09 -26.08
CA VAL A 72 4.62 17.11 -25.64
C VAL A 72 4.91 17.47 -24.18
N THR A 73 4.95 18.77 -23.88
CA THR A 73 5.00 19.30 -22.52
C THR A 73 3.62 19.82 -22.14
N VAL A 74 3.01 19.24 -21.10
CA VAL A 74 1.71 19.66 -20.58
C VAL A 74 1.92 20.32 -19.22
N ILE A 75 1.43 21.55 -19.07
CA ILE A 75 1.44 22.29 -17.79
C ILE A 75 -0.02 22.44 -17.37
N LEU A 76 -0.34 21.96 -16.16
CA LEU A 76 -1.66 22.11 -15.55
C LEU A 76 -1.56 23.15 -14.44
N GLU A 77 -2.26 24.26 -14.61
CA GLU A 77 -2.29 25.36 -13.64
C GLU A 77 -3.64 25.36 -12.91
N PRO A 78 -3.64 25.49 -11.56
CA PRO A 78 -4.87 25.57 -10.80
C PRO A 78 -5.60 26.89 -11.11
N ASP A 79 -6.91 26.81 -11.37
CA ASP A 79 -7.78 27.97 -11.59
C ASP A 79 -9.04 27.83 -10.73
N ALA A 80 -9.11 28.65 -9.67
CA ALA A 80 -10.21 28.66 -8.70
C ALA A 80 -11.58 29.01 -9.32
N GLU A 81 -11.59 29.62 -10.50
CA GLU A 81 -12.82 30.00 -11.21
C GLU A 81 -13.28 28.92 -12.22
N GLU A 82 -12.45 27.92 -12.54
CA GLU A 82 -12.78 26.92 -13.55
C GLU A 82 -14.00 26.08 -13.17
N GLY A 83 -14.15 25.73 -11.88
CA GLY A 83 -15.35 25.05 -11.36
C GLY A 83 -16.62 25.85 -11.64
N ARG A 84 -16.63 27.13 -11.22
CA ARG A 84 -17.76 28.05 -11.45
C ARG A 84 -18.05 28.24 -12.94
N ARG A 85 -17.03 28.36 -13.78
CA ARG A 85 -17.21 28.47 -15.25
C ARG A 85 -17.76 27.19 -15.87
N ARG A 86 -17.39 26.00 -15.37
CA ARG A 86 -17.98 24.73 -15.83
C ARG A 86 -19.46 24.65 -15.46
N GLU A 87 -19.80 24.98 -14.21
CA GLU A 87 -21.19 25.03 -13.76
C GLU A 87 -22.02 26.04 -14.55
N ALA A 88 -21.51 27.25 -14.76
CA ALA A 88 -22.20 28.28 -15.54
C ALA A 88 -22.42 27.85 -17.00
N ARG A 89 -21.41 27.20 -17.63
CA ARG A 89 -21.54 26.62 -18.98
C ARG A 89 -22.63 25.55 -19.02
N GLU A 90 -22.68 24.68 -18.01
CA GLU A 90 -23.71 23.64 -17.93
C GLU A 90 -25.11 24.23 -17.71
N GLN A 91 -25.25 25.20 -16.79
CA GLN A 91 -26.53 25.87 -16.55
C GLN A 91 -27.03 26.62 -17.79
N ALA A 92 -26.15 27.29 -18.53
CA ALA A 92 -26.50 27.94 -19.78
C ALA A 92 -26.97 26.92 -20.84
N ARG A 93 -26.28 25.78 -20.96
CA ARG A 93 -26.66 24.68 -21.88
C ARG A 93 -28.04 24.11 -21.52
N LEU A 94 -28.31 23.91 -20.23
CA LEU A 94 -29.61 23.43 -19.73
C LEU A 94 -30.73 24.46 -19.96
N ALA A 95 -30.45 25.75 -19.71
CA ALA A 95 -31.41 26.83 -19.94
C ALA A 95 -31.75 26.96 -21.43
N GLN A 96 -30.76 26.86 -22.32
CA GLN A 96 -30.97 26.88 -23.77
C GLN A 96 -31.79 25.67 -24.23
N ALA A 97 -31.47 24.46 -23.72
CA ALA A 97 -32.24 23.26 -24.03
C ALA A 97 -33.70 23.40 -23.61
N ARG A 98 -33.97 23.96 -22.41
CA ARG A 98 -35.33 24.23 -21.93
C ARG A 98 -36.04 25.28 -22.78
N ALA A 99 -35.37 26.37 -23.15
CA ALA A 99 -35.97 27.44 -23.95
C ALA A 99 -36.35 26.98 -25.37
N ALA A 100 -35.68 25.97 -25.90
CA ALA A 100 -35.98 25.37 -27.19
C ALA A 100 -37.16 24.36 -27.16
N MET A 101 -37.67 24.00 -25.98
CA MET A 101 -38.77 23.05 -25.82
C MET A 101 -40.13 23.75 -25.89
N SER A 102 -41.08 23.13 -26.59
CA SER A 102 -42.48 23.52 -26.47
C SER A 102 -43.08 23.04 -25.14
N GLU A 103 -44.23 23.57 -24.75
CA GLU A 103 -44.94 23.09 -23.55
C GLU A 103 -45.25 21.59 -23.65
N ALA A 104 -45.60 21.09 -24.84
CA ALA A 104 -45.84 19.67 -25.06
C ALA A 104 -44.57 18.82 -24.84
N ASP A 105 -43.39 19.34 -25.19
CA ASP A 105 -42.11 18.66 -24.96
C ASP A 105 -41.74 18.64 -23.47
N ILE A 106 -42.01 19.73 -22.74
CA ILE A 106 -41.82 19.80 -21.29
C ILE A 106 -42.72 18.77 -20.58
N GLN A 107 -44.01 18.71 -20.92
CA GLN A 107 -44.93 17.74 -20.33
C GLN A 107 -44.50 16.29 -20.62
N ARG A 108 -43.98 16.04 -21.82
CA ARG A 108 -43.43 14.73 -22.20
C ARG A 108 -42.19 14.38 -21.40
N LEU A 109 -41.26 15.31 -21.22
CA LEU A 109 -40.05 15.11 -20.40
C LEU A 109 -40.42 14.79 -18.95
N VAL A 110 -41.35 15.53 -18.36
CA VAL A 110 -41.83 15.27 -16.99
C VAL A 110 -42.44 13.88 -16.88
N ALA A 111 -43.26 13.46 -17.84
CA ALA A 111 -43.84 12.12 -17.87
C ALA A 111 -42.75 11.03 -18.00
N GLN A 112 -41.76 11.23 -18.87
CA GLN A 112 -40.62 10.32 -19.04
C GLN A 112 -39.75 10.23 -17.77
N THR A 113 -39.49 11.34 -17.09
CA THR A 113 -38.74 11.35 -15.83
C THR A 113 -39.49 10.58 -14.74
N ARG A 114 -40.81 10.77 -14.62
CA ARG A 114 -41.64 10.01 -13.67
C ARG A 114 -41.66 8.53 -13.99
N GLU A 115 -41.79 8.17 -15.27
CA GLU A 115 -41.75 6.78 -15.69
C GLU A 115 -40.39 6.14 -15.43
N LEU A 116 -39.29 6.84 -15.73
CA LEU A 116 -37.94 6.37 -15.41
C LEU A 116 -37.76 6.13 -13.90
N GLN A 117 -38.23 7.07 -13.06
CA GLN A 117 -38.21 6.91 -11.60
C GLN A 117 -39.03 5.69 -11.17
N ARG A 118 -40.22 5.48 -11.75
CA ARG A 118 -41.04 4.30 -11.49
C ARG A 118 -40.31 3.03 -11.88
N LEU A 119 -39.69 2.97 -13.06
CA LEU A 119 -38.93 1.81 -13.54
C LEU A 119 -37.74 1.49 -12.63
N GLN A 120 -36.94 2.49 -12.23
CA GLN A 120 -35.78 2.31 -11.35
C GLN A 120 -36.16 1.88 -9.92
N SER A 121 -37.35 2.25 -9.45
CA SER A 121 -37.84 1.91 -8.10
C SER A 121 -38.73 0.67 -8.05
N THR A 122 -39.15 0.15 -9.21
CA THR A 122 -39.95 -1.09 -9.28
C THR A 122 -38.98 -2.28 -9.23
N PRO A 123 -39.06 -3.16 -8.21
CA PRO A 123 -38.22 -4.36 -8.17
C PRO A 123 -38.60 -5.33 -9.29
N ASP A 124 -37.64 -6.13 -9.74
CA ASP A 124 -37.88 -7.21 -10.70
C ASP A 124 -38.85 -8.26 -10.13
N SER A 125 -39.66 -8.87 -11.00
CA SER A 125 -40.61 -9.90 -10.57
C SER A 125 -39.88 -11.20 -10.16
N PRO A 126 -40.48 -12.02 -9.29
CA PRO A 126 -39.91 -13.33 -8.93
C PRO A 126 -39.63 -14.23 -10.14
N GLU A 127 -40.50 -14.21 -11.15
CA GLU A 127 -40.34 -14.98 -12.39
C GLU A 127 -39.14 -14.51 -13.20
N ALA A 128 -38.90 -13.19 -13.28
CA ALA A 128 -37.74 -12.63 -13.96
C ALA A 128 -36.45 -12.97 -13.22
N LEU A 129 -36.42 -12.82 -11.90
CA LEU A 129 -35.28 -13.20 -11.06
C LEU A 129 -34.96 -14.71 -11.18
N ALA A 130 -35.98 -15.56 -11.32
CA ALA A 130 -35.81 -17.00 -11.50
C ALA A 130 -35.16 -17.39 -12.85
N THR A 131 -35.10 -16.49 -13.83
CA THR A 131 -34.36 -16.73 -15.09
C THR A 131 -32.84 -16.61 -14.95
N ILE A 132 -32.37 -16.00 -13.85
CA ILE A 132 -30.94 -15.83 -13.58
C ILE A 132 -30.40 -17.16 -13.01
N PRO A 133 -29.45 -17.83 -13.69
CA PRO A 133 -28.89 -19.08 -13.19
C PRO A 133 -28.16 -18.84 -11.86
N THR A 134 -28.40 -19.70 -10.87
CA THR A 134 -27.78 -19.63 -9.54
C THR A 134 -27.14 -20.96 -9.16
N LEU A 135 -26.14 -20.89 -8.30
CA LEU A 135 -25.57 -22.08 -7.66
C LEU A 135 -26.51 -22.59 -6.58
N SER A 136 -26.52 -23.90 -6.38
CA SER A 136 -27.18 -24.54 -5.26
C SER A 136 -26.29 -24.51 -4.01
N LEU A 137 -26.89 -24.69 -2.83
CA LEU A 137 -26.14 -24.85 -1.59
C LEU A 137 -25.19 -26.07 -1.63
N SER A 138 -25.53 -27.09 -2.44
CA SER A 138 -24.68 -28.27 -2.66
C SER A 138 -23.42 -27.99 -3.47
N ASP A 139 -23.37 -26.89 -4.23
CA ASP A 139 -22.18 -26.50 -5.00
C ASP A 139 -21.12 -25.79 -4.12
N LEU A 140 -21.47 -25.47 -2.87
CA LEU A 140 -20.58 -24.76 -1.94
C LEU A 140 -19.83 -25.74 -1.03
N GLU A 141 -18.51 -25.54 -0.91
CA GLU A 141 -17.68 -26.25 0.06
C GLU A 141 -18.15 -25.93 1.49
N ARG A 142 -18.50 -26.96 2.26
CA ARG A 142 -18.98 -26.80 3.65
C ARG A 142 -17.88 -26.47 4.65
N GLN A 143 -16.62 -26.67 4.27
CA GLN A 143 -15.47 -26.45 5.13
C GLN A 143 -14.59 -25.38 4.51
N THR A 144 -14.24 -24.38 5.29
CA THR A 144 -13.26 -23.38 4.87
C THR A 144 -11.89 -24.03 4.69
N ARG A 145 -11.21 -23.65 3.61
CA ARG A 145 -9.83 -24.05 3.36
C ARG A 145 -8.94 -23.70 4.56
N ARG A 146 -8.22 -24.69 5.08
CA ARG A 146 -7.22 -24.49 6.13
C ARG A 146 -5.87 -24.20 5.51
N ILE A 147 -5.22 -23.14 5.96
CA ILE A 147 -3.83 -22.84 5.60
C ILE A 147 -2.93 -23.53 6.64
N PRO A 148 -1.97 -24.39 6.23
CA PRO A 148 -1.05 -25.02 7.16
C PRO A 148 -0.29 -23.97 7.97
N ILE A 149 -0.16 -24.19 9.28
CA ILE A 149 0.63 -23.34 10.16
C ILE A 149 1.37 -24.19 11.19
N GLU A 150 2.69 -24.05 11.24
CA GLU A 150 3.55 -24.53 12.33
C GLU A 150 3.91 -23.32 13.19
N THR A 151 3.75 -23.46 14.51
CA THR A 151 4.13 -22.41 15.47
C THR A 151 5.32 -22.89 16.28
N GLU A 152 6.35 -22.06 16.32
CA GLU A 152 7.59 -22.30 17.03
C GLU A 152 7.96 -21.09 17.89
N THR A 153 8.59 -21.34 19.04
CA THR A 153 9.20 -20.30 19.86
C THR A 153 10.70 -20.23 19.57
N VAL A 154 11.21 -19.04 19.25
CA VAL A 154 12.63 -18.78 18.99
C VAL A 154 13.08 -17.64 19.90
N GLY A 155 13.76 -17.98 21.00
CA GLY A 155 14.01 -17.02 22.08
C GLY A 155 12.67 -16.57 22.68
N GLU A 156 12.45 -15.26 22.72
CA GLU A 156 11.19 -14.63 23.16
C GLU A 156 10.22 -14.35 21.99
N SER A 157 10.63 -14.65 20.75
CA SER A 157 9.84 -14.42 19.53
C SER A 157 8.99 -15.63 19.16
N THR A 158 7.86 -15.37 18.51
CA THR A 158 7.00 -16.41 17.92
C THR A 158 7.25 -16.49 16.43
N LEU A 159 7.57 -17.68 15.92
CA LEU A 159 7.74 -17.98 14.51
C LEU A 159 6.52 -18.76 14.00
N LEU A 160 5.83 -18.19 13.02
CA LEU A 160 4.73 -18.80 12.28
C LEU A 160 5.26 -19.24 10.91
N TYR A 161 5.13 -20.52 10.60
CA TYR A 161 5.57 -21.07 9.33
C TYR A 161 4.39 -21.64 8.53
N HIS A 162 4.32 -21.28 7.25
CA HIS A 162 3.32 -21.73 6.29
C HIS A 162 3.97 -22.50 5.15
N ASP A 163 3.74 -23.83 5.11
CA ASP A 163 4.13 -24.69 3.99
C ASP A 163 3.20 -24.47 2.80
N LEU A 164 3.64 -23.60 1.89
CA LEU A 164 2.93 -23.25 0.67
C LEU A 164 3.91 -23.20 -0.50
N PHE A 165 3.45 -23.59 -1.68
CA PHE A 165 4.23 -23.42 -2.91
C PHE A 165 4.40 -21.93 -3.23
N THR A 166 5.63 -21.43 -3.15
CA THR A 166 5.97 -20.00 -3.37
C THR A 166 6.81 -19.74 -4.61
N ASN A 167 7.02 -20.75 -5.46
CA ASN A 167 7.86 -20.64 -6.65
C ASN A 167 9.32 -20.21 -6.34
N GLY A 168 9.90 -20.74 -5.26
CA GLY A 168 11.28 -20.44 -4.86
C GLY A 168 11.46 -19.03 -4.29
N ILE A 169 10.41 -18.47 -3.69
CA ILE A 169 10.42 -17.15 -3.06
C ILE A 169 10.17 -17.33 -1.56
N LEU A 170 11.08 -16.83 -0.74
CA LEU A 170 10.88 -16.67 0.69
C LEU A 170 10.09 -15.39 0.94
N TYR A 171 8.99 -15.49 1.67
CA TYR A 171 8.30 -14.34 2.26
C TYR A 171 8.57 -14.34 3.77
N LEU A 172 9.07 -13.21 4.28
CA LEU A 172 9.38 -13.01 5.68
C LEU A 172 8.71 -11.71 6.15
N ASP A 173 7.87 -11.81 7.17
CA ASP A 173 7.31 -10.67 7.86
C ASP A 173 7.81 -10.64 9.31
N LEU A 174 8.16 -9.45 9.80
CA LEU A 174 8.45 -9.20 11.21
C LEU A 174 7.41 -8.23 11.74
N ALA A 175 6.50 -8.73 12.58
CA ALA A 175 5.43 -7.95 13.18
C ALA A 175 5.78 -7.53 14.61
N PHE A 176 5.69 -6.22 14.83
CA PHE A 176 6.02 -5.51 16.05
C PHE A 176 4.74 -4.91 16.63
N ASP A 177 4.47 -5.17 17.91
CA ASP A 177 3.25 -4.71 18.57
C ASP A 177 3.27 -3.19 18.81
N LEU A 178 2.31 -2.48 18.21
CA LEU A 178 2.20 -1.03 18.35
C LEU A 178 1.62 -0.63 19.69
N HIS A 179 0.89 -1.50 20.40
CA HIS A 179 0.38 -1.19 21.74
C HIS A 179 1.49 -0.96 22.77
N THR A 180 2.77 -1.08 22.40
CA THR A 180 3.90 -0.68 23.24
C THR A 180 4.17 0.83 23.21
N LEU A 181 3.64 1.54 22.21
CA LEU A 181 3.82 2.98 22.02
C LEU A 181 2.75 3.80 22.71
N PRO A 182 3.11 4.96 23.29
CA PRO A 182 2.11 5.90 23.76
C PRO A 182 1.32 6.49 22.58
N ALA A 183 0.07 6.89 22.84
CA ALA A 183 -0.88 7.30 21.81
C ALA A 183 -0.40 8.49 20.96
N GLU A 184 0.34 9.43 21.57
CA GLU A 184 0.87 10.63 20.90
C GLU A 184 1.91 10.33 19.81
N ASP A 185 2.52 9.15 19.82
CA ASP A 185 3.55 8.76 18.85
C ASP A 185 2.99 8.00 17.64
N LEU A 186 1.75 7.50 17.73
CA LEU A 186 1.09 6.80 16.63
C LEU A 186 1.08 7.59 15.32
N PRO A 187 0.77 8.90 15.28
CA PRO A 187 0.75 9.66 14.03
C PRO A 187 2.10 9.68 13.30
N LEU A 188 3.22 9.47 14.00
CA LEU A 188 4.56 9.46 13.41
C LEU A 188 4.97 8.08 12.88
N VAL A 189 4.29 7.00 13.29
CA VAL A 189 4.57 5.60 12.88
C VAL A 189 4.61 5.40 11.36
N PRO A 190 3.72 5.98 10.53
CA PRO A 190 3.81 5.83 9.07
C PRO A 190 5.13 6.33 8.49
N LEU A 191 5.61 7.47 8.96
CA LEU A 191 6.89 8.03 8.50
C LEU A 191 8.07 7.28 9.09
N PHE A 192 7.98 6.83 10.35
CA PHE A 192 8.99 5.96 10.95
C PHE A 192 9.16 4.67 10.15
N GLY A 193 8.08 3.94 9.85
CA GLY A 193 8.15 2.72 9.05
C GLY A 193 8.73 2.95 7.66
N ARG A 194 8.39 4.08 7.03
CA ARG A 194 8.98 4.50 5.76
C ARG A 194 10.48 4.84 5.90
N ALA A 195 10.86 5.50 6.99
CA ALA A 195 12.24 5.90 7.28
C ALA A 195 13.18 4.71 7.39
N LEU A 196 12.70 3.57 7.91
CA LEU A 196 13.49 2.34 7.98
C LEU A 196 14.07 1.98 6.61
N THR A 197 13.28 2.09 5.55
CA THR A 197 13.69 1.67 4.20
C THR A 197 14.19 2.81 3.30
N GLU A 198 14.16 4.07 3.74
CA GLU A 198 14.37 5.24 2.87
C GLU A 198 15.31 6.34 3.40
N MET A 199 15.87 6.18 4.60
CA MET A 199 16.82 7.15 5.19
C MET A 199 18.30 6.77 5.02
N GLY A 200 18.59 5.49 4.77
CA GLY A 200 19.95 4.94 4.78
C GLY A 200 20.36 4.42 6.15
N THR A 201 21.59 3.95 6.26
CA THR A 201 22.18 3.42 7.49
C THR A 201 23.42 4.24 7.86
N HIS A 202 24.11 3.93 8.97
CA HIS A 202 25.38 4.60 9.29
C HIS A 202 26.50 4.26 8.29
N THR A 203 26.37 3.15 7.56
CA THR A 203 27.39 2.67 6.60
C THR A 203 27.07 3.01 5.14
N GLU A 204 25.81 3.26 4.80
CA GLU A 204 25.37 3.55 3.45
C GLU A 204 24.29 4.65 3.39
N ASP A 205 24.34 5.49 2.35
CA ASP A 205 23.28 6.46 2.10
C ASP A 205 21.97 5.78 1.63
N TYR A 206 20.88 6.55 1.62
CA TYR A 206 19.57 6.03 1.21
C TYR A 206 19.53 5.53 -0.24
N ILE A 207 20.39 6.04 -1.14
CA ILE A 207 20.43 5.60 -2.54
C ILE A 207 21.01 4.20 -2.61
N ARG A 208 22.13 3.96 -1.93
CA ARG A 208 22.79 2.65 -1.85
C ARG A 208 21.92 1.62 -1.16
N LEU A 209 21.25 1.98 -0.07
CA LEU A 209 20.29 1.09 0.61
C LEU A 209 19.15 0.68 -0.34
N LEU A 210 18.55 1.65 -1.05
CA LEU A 210 17.48 1.37 -2.03
C LEU A 210 17.97 0.49 -3.19
N GLN A 211 19.19 0.73 -3.69
CA GLN A 211 19.81 -0.10 -4.72
C GLN A 211 20.05 -1.53 -4.21
N ARG A 212 20.57 -1.69 -2.99
CA ARG A 212 20.81 -2.98 -2.35
C ARG A 212 19.51 -3.77 -2.21
N ILE A 213 18.46 -3.14 -1.66
CA ILE A 213 17.11 -3.73 -1.58
C ILE A 213 16.62 -4.15 -2.97
N GLY A 214 16.71 -3.27 -3.97
CA GLY A 214 16.19 -3.53 -5.32
C GLY A 214 17.00 -4.54 -6.13
N GLN A 215 18.28 -4.73 -5.82
CA GLN A 215 19.17 -5.65 -6.52
C GLN A 215 19.04 -7.08 -6.01
N THR A 216 18.96 -7.26 -4.69
CA THR A 216 19.01 -8.60 -4.07
C THR A 216 17.67 -9.08 -3.56
N THR A 217 16.64 -8.23 -3.48
CA THR A 217 15.33 -8.64 -2.95
C THR A 217 14.21 -8.33 -3.94
N GLY A 218 13.02 -8.84 -3.64
CA GLY A 218 11.77 -8.44 -4.27
C GLY A 218 11.13 -7.19 -3.68
N GLY A 219 11.85 -6.50 -2.79
CA GLY A 219 11.39 -5.35 -2.04
C GLY A 219 11.20 -5.66 -0.56
N ILE A 220 11.47 -4.64 0.25
CA ILE A 220 11.19 -4.61 1.69
C ILE A 220 10.39 -3.34 1.97
N HIS A 221 9.32 -3.44 2.74
CA HIS A 221 8.48 -2.29 3.09
C HIS A 221 7.86 -2.47 4.47
N ALA A 222 7.57 -1.36 5.12
CA ALA A 222 6.79 -1.35 6.36
C ALA A 222 5.30 -1.18 6.06
N GLU A 223 4.47 -2.01 6.67
CA GLU A 223 3.02 -1.92 6.68
C GLU A 223 2.52 -1.71 8.12
N ARG A 224 1.37 -1.07 8.28
CA ARG A 224 0.66 -1.02 9.56
C ARG A 224 -0.62 -1.83 9.44
N PHE A 225 -0.92 -2.62 10.46
CA PHE A 225 -2.14 -3.40 10.52
C PHE A 225 -2.94 -3.02 11.77
N PHE A 226 -4.18 -2.59 11.58
CA PHE A 226 -5.12 -2.28 12.65
C PHE A 226 -6.40 -3.07 12.43
N SER A 227 -6.87 -3.76 13.46
CA SER A 227 -8.10 -4.55 13.37
C SER A 227 -8.84 -4.58 14.69
N ALA A 228 -10.17 -4.46 14.63
CA ALA A 228 -11.00 -4.72 15.81
C ALA A 228 -10.94 -6.21 16.15
N ARG A 229 -10.84 -6.52 17.44
CA ARG A 229 -10.87 -7.89 17.93
C ARG A 229 -12.15 -8.11 18.73
N ARG A 230 -12.90 -9.15 18.38
CA ARG A 230 -14.16 -9.46 19.07
C ARG A 230 -13.89 -9.73 20.56
N GLY A 231 -14.55 -8.98 21.44
CA GLY A 231 -14.38 -9.09 22.89
C GLY A 231 -13.19 -8.32 23.45
N ASP A 232 -12.51 -7.49 22.66
CA ASP A 232 -11.40 -6.64 23.08
C ASP A 232 -11.59 -5.21 22.55
N GLU A 233 -11.61 -4.25 23.47
CA GLU A 233 -11.79 -2.82 23.17
C GLU A 233 -10.56 -2.20 22.49
N GLN A 234 -9.36 -2.74 22.73
CA GLN A 234 -8.11 -2.21 22.16
C GLN A 234 -7.90 -2.68 20.72
N GLY A 235 -8.26 -3.93 20.43
CA GLY A 235 -8.02 -4.54 19.13
C GLY A 235 -6.53 -4.82 18.88
N GLU A 236 -6.22 -5.19 17.64
CA GLU A 236 -4.87 -5.50 17.19
C GLU A 236 -4.24 -4.29 16.49
N ALA A 237 -2.97 -4.01 16.77
CA ALA A 237 -2.22 -2.92 16.18
C ALA A 237 -0.74 -3.33 15.99
N TRP A 238 -0.29 -3.39 14.75
CA TRP A 238 1.03 -3.94 14.41
C TRP A 238 1.75 -3.08 13.37
N LEU A 239 3.06 -2.90 13.55
CA LEU A 239 3.98 -2.47 12.49
C LEU A 239 4.64 -3.73 11.94
N ILE A 240 4.52 -3.95 10.63
CA ILE A 240 4.98 -5.18 9.99
C ILE A 240 6.06 -4.80 8.96
N LEU A 241 7.29 -5.22 9.19
CA LEU A 241 8.35 -5.12 8.18
C LEU A 241 8.28 -6.37 7.30
N ARG A 242 7.86 -6.19 6.04
CA ARG A 242 7.66 -7.27 5.08
C ARG A 242 8.77 -7.28 4.06
N GLY A 243 9.38 -8.44 3.87
CA GLY A 243 10.39 -8.64 2.85
C GLY A 243 10.18 -9.95 2.10
N LYS A 244 10.68 -9.97 0.88
CA LYS A 244 10.64 -11.15 0.02
C LYS A 244 11.89 -11.24 -0.83
N ALA A 245 12.39 -12.45 -1.04
CA ALA A 245 13.57 -12.69 -1.86
C ALA A 245 13.52 -14.08 -2.50
N THR A 246 14.23 -14.25 -3.61
CA THR A 246 14.51 -15.59 -4.13
C THR A 246 15.46 -16.33 -3.19
N LEU A 247 15.44 -17.66 -3.21
CA LEU A 247 16.24 -18.49 -2.29
C LEU A 247 17.72 -18.08 -2.21
N ASP A 248 18.34 -17.82 -3.36
CA ASP A 248 19.76 -17.45 -3.46
C ASP A 248 20.12 -16.11 -2.76
N HIS A 249 19.12 -15.27 -2.50
CA HIS A 249 19.27 -13.97 -1.85
C HIS A 249 18.64 -13.93 -0.45
N THR A 250 18.42 -15.09 0.17
CA THR A 250 17.89 -15.15 1.54
C THR A 250 18.83 -14.47 2.53
N ASP A 251 20.14 -14.69 2.41
CA ASP A 251 21.13 -14.11 3.32
C ASP A 251 21.20 -12.58 3.14
N ASP A 252 21.08 -12.09 1.90
CA ASP A 252 20.97 -10.66 1.62
C ASP A 252 19.73 -10.05 2.27
N LEU A 253 18.57 -10.72 2.18
CA LEU A 253 17.33 -10.26 2.81
C LEU A 253 17.48 -10.16 4.33
N LEU A 254 18.02 -11.19 4.98
CA LEU A 254 18.22 -11.22 6.43
C LEU A 254 19.25 -10.17 6.88
N SER A 255 20.31 -9.97 6.09
CA SER A 255 21.32 -8.94 6.32
C SER A 255 20.71 -7.54 6.26
N ILE A 256 19.96 -7.24 5.19
CA ILE A 256 19.28 -5.96 5.05
C ILE A 256 18.28 -5.76 6.18
N MET A 257 17.43 -6.74 6.49
CA MET A 257 16.48 -6.62 7.62
C MET A 257 17.19 -6.30 8.93
N ARG A 258 18.37 -6.87 9.19
CA ARG A 258 19.17 -6.54 10.37
C ARG A 258 19.60 -5.07 10.37
N ASP A 259 20.10 -4.58 9.24
CA ASP A 259 20.50 -3.18 9.11
C ASP A 259 19.29 -2.23 9.28
N LEU A 260 18.13 -2.59 8.70
CA LEU A 260 16.89 -1.82 8.86
C LEU A 260 16.43 -1.74 10.32
N LEU A 261 16.68 -2.79 11.11
CA LEU A 261 16.28 -2.82 12.52
C LEU A 261 17.25 -2.08 13.44
N PHE A 262 18.56 -2.08 13.11
CA PHE A 262 19.59 -1.68 14.08
C PHE A 262 20.53 -0.57 13.62
N ASP A 263 20.67 -0.33 12.31
CA ASP A 263 21.68 0.57 11.76
C ASP A 263 21.09 1.78 11.00
N VAL A 264 19.77 1.91 10.92
CA VAL A 264 19.14 3.06 10.23
C VAL A 264 19.57 4.37 10.89
N HIS A 265 20.07 5.28 10.06
CA HIS A 265 20.48 6.61 10.47
C HIS A 265 19.32 7.59 10.32
N LEU A 266 18.67 7.91 11.44
CA LEU A 266 17.47 8.76 11.47
C LEU A 266 17.79 10.26 11.45
N ASP A 267 19.03 10.66 11.74
CA ASP A 267 19.46 12.07 11.79
C ASP A 267 19.77 12.63 10.39
N ASN A 268 18.73 12.71 9.55
CA ASN A 268 18.80 13.34 8.24
C ASN A 268 17.56 14.20 8.00
N PRO A 269 17.54 15.47 8.48
CA PRO A 269 16.37 16.35 8.41
C PRO A 269 15.92 16.62 6.97
N GLU A 270 16.86 16.78 6.05
CA GLU A 270 16.56 17.07 4.64
C GLU A 270 15.80 15.92 3.98
N ARG A 271 16.30 14.68 4.16
CA ARG A 271 15.63 13.49 3.61
C ARG A 271 14.28 13.25 4.28
N PHE A 272 14.21 13.38 5.60
CA PHE A 272 12.96 13.18 6.33
C PHE A 272 11.90 14.23 5.95
N LEU A 273 12.31 15.49 5.73
CA LEU A 273 11.42 16.55 5.24
C LEU A 273 10.85 16.23 3.86
N GLN A 274 11.68 15.78 2.91
CA GLN A 274 11.20 15.34 1.59
C GLN A 274 10.14 14.23 1.74
N MET A 275 10.42 13.23 2.58
CA MET A 275 9.49 12.12 2.83
C MET A 275 8.16 12.59 3.45
N ALA A 276 8.20 13.53 4.38
CA ALA A 276 7.02 14.12 5.01
C ALA A 276 6.21 14.96 4.01
N GLN A 277 6.87 15.77 3.19
CA GLN A 277 6.23 16.58 2.15
C GLN A 277 5.55 15.72 1.09
N GLU A 278 6.21 14.67 0.61
CA GLU A 278 5.60 13.71 -0.32
C GLU A 278 4.39 13.00 0.30
N SER A 279 4.48 12.60 1.57
CA SER A 279 3.37 11.92 2.26
C SER A 279 2.18 12.86 2.44
N LYS A 280 2.43 14.13 2.78
CA LYS A 280 1.41 15.18 2.81
C LYS A 280 0.76 15.36 1.44
N ALA A 281 1.55 15.55 0.38
CA ALA A 281 1.03 15.75 -0.97
C ALA A 281 0.20 14.55 -1.46
N ARG A 282 0.64 13.32 -1.16
CA ARG A 282 -0.12 12.10 -1.49
C ARG A 282 -1.47 12.04 -0.76
N LEU A 283 -1.51 12.37 0.54
CA LEU A 283 -2.79 12.41 1.28
C LEU A 283 -3.69 13.53 0.78
N GLU A 284 -3.16 14.71 0.45
CA GLU A 284 -3.96 15.82 -0.09
C GLU A 284 -4.57 15.46 -1.45
N ALA A 285 -3.76 14.86 -2.36
CA ALA A 285 -4.22 14.45 -3.68
C ALA A 285 -5.23 13.30 -3.66
N SER A 286 -5.23 12.45 -2.62
CA SER A 286 -6.17 11.33 -2.51
C SER A 286 -7.52 11.69 -1.87
N LEU A 287 -7.66 12.88 -1.27
CA LEU A 287 -8.92 13.33 -0.64
C LEU A 287 -10.07 13.35 -1.64
N VAL A 288 -9.88 14.00 -2.80
CA VAL A 288 -10.93 14.17 -3.82
C VAL A 288 -11.38 12.83 -4.42
N PRO A 289 -10.49 11.98 -4.97
CA PRO A 289 -10.91 10.68 -5.52
C PRO A 289 -11.33 9.67 -4.44
N GLY A 290 -10.93 9.87 -3.18
CA GLY A 290 -11.07 8.91 -2.08
C GLY A 290 -11.98 9.33 -0.93
N GLY A 291 -12.77 10.40 -1.06
CA GLY A 291 -13.49 11.03 0.06
C GLY A 291 -14.33 10.08 0.93
N HIS A 292 -15.01 9.11 0.31
CA HIS A 292 -15.76 8.07 1.03
C HIS A 292 -14.90 7.23 1.98
N GLN A 293 -13.62 6.97 1.64
CA GLN A 293 -12.71 6.23 2.50
C GLN A 293 -12.32 7.05 3.75
N TYR A 294 -12.10 8.36 3.59
CA TYR A 294 -11.83 9.26 4.71
C TYR A 294 -13.03 9.36 5.66
N VAL A 295 -14.24 9.49 5.10
CA VAL A 295 -15.48 9.45 5.89
C VAL A 295 -15.61 8.13 6.66
N ASN A 296 -15.42 6.99 5.99
CA ASN A 296 -15.50 5.67 6.65
C ASN A 296 -14.44 5.49 7.75
N ARG A 297 -13.19 5.91 7.53
CA ARG A 297 -12.15 5.87 8.57
C ARG A 297 -12.53 6.73 9.76
N ARG A 298 -13.00 7.95 9.49
CA ARG A 298 -13.43 8.87 10.52
C ARG A 298 -14.59 8.31 11.34
N LEU A 299 -15.61 7.74 10.70
CA LEU A 299 -16.71 7.06 11.38
C LEU A 299 -16.23 5.89 12.26
N ASN A 300 -15.34 5.03 11.72
CA ASN A 300 -14.77 3.91 12.48
C ASN A 300 -13.96 4.38 13.70
N ALA A 301 -13.37 5.57 13.64
CA ALA A 301 -12.64 6.15 14.77
C ALA A 301 -13.52 6.42 16.00
N HIS A 302 -14.84 6.60 15.82
CA HIS A 302 -15.79 6.71 16.93
C HIS A 302 -16.21 5.36 17.52
N LEU A 303 -15.96 4.25 16.82
CA LEU A 303 -16.53 2.95 17.17
C LEU A 303 -15.58 2.10 18.02
N HIS A 304 -14.28 2.11 17.71
CA HIS A 304 -13.30 1.29 18.42
C HIS A 304 -11.87 1.83 18.31
N THR A 305 -11.02 1.44 19.26
CA THR A 305 -9.63 1.91 19.40
C THR A 305 -8.79 1.65 18.14
N ALA A 306 -8.92 0.48 17.50
CA ALA A 306 -8.21 0.19 16.25
C ALA A 306 -8.62 1.12 15.08
N GLY A 307 -9.89 1.56 15.03
CA GLY A 307 -10.40 2.50 14.04
C GLY A 307 -9.83 3.89 14.29
N TRP A 308 -9.76 4.29 15.57
CA TRP A 308 -9.09 5.52 15.98
C TRP A 308 -7.60 5.51 15.62
N ALA A 309 -6.87 4.42 15.90
CA ALA A 309 -5.46 4.30 15.52
C ALA A 309 -5.27 4.35 13.98
N SER A 310 -6.18 3.74 13.22
CA SER A 310 -6.19 3.87 11.75
C SER A 310 -6.39 5.32 11.29
N GLU A 311 -7.26 6.09 11.94
CA GLU A 311 -7.50 7.51 11.66
C GLU A 311 -6.27 8.38 11.96
N GLN A 312 -5.59 8.12 13.09
CA GLN A 312 -4.36 8.82 13.49
C GLN A 312 -3.20 8.61 12.50
N THR A 313 -3.19 7.49 11.77
CA THR A 313 -2.06 7.12 10.90
C THR A 313 -2.37 7.19 9.39
N SER A 314 -3.63 7.33 8.98
CA SER A 314 -4.00 7.36 7.55
C SER A 314 -5.25 8.19 7.21
N GLY A 315 -5.88 8.79 8.22
CA GLY A 315 -7.10 9.58 8.07
C GLY A 315 -6.86 11.07 7.95
N LEU A 316 -7.89 11.85 8.27
CA LEU A 316 -7.81 13.31 8.31
C LEU A 316 -6.94 13.80 9.48
N ALA A 317 -6.99 13.09 10.62
CA ALA A 317 -6.11 13.38 11.76
C ALA A 317 -4.62 13.26 11.35
N ALA A 318 -4.28 12.20 10.62
CA ALA A 318 -2.94 12.00 10.07
C ALA A 318 -2.52 13.14 9.12
N LEU A 319 -3.43 13.63 8.26
CA LEU A 319 -3.14 14.75 7.36
C LEU A 319 -2.85 16.05 8.14
N PHE A 320 -3.67 16.37 9.15
CA PHE A 320 -3.44 17.55 9.99
C PHE A 320 -2.13 17.45 10.77
N PHE A 321 -1.83 16.26 11.32
CA PHE A 321 -0.54 15.98 11.94
C PHE A 321 0.62 16.21 10.97
N LEU A 322 0.55 15.69 9.74
CA LEU A 322 1.61 15.85 8.74
C LEU A 322 1.86 17.32 8.37
N ARG A 323 0.81 18.15 8.32
CA ARG A 323 0.95 19.59 8.07
C ARG A 323 1.78 20.27 9.16
N GLN A 324 1.46 19.99 10.42
CA GLN A 324 2.21 20.51 11.57
C GLN A 324 3.63 19.94 11.62
N LEU A 325 3.80 18.65 11.36
CA LEU A 325 5.10 17.99 11.38
C LEU A 325 6.07 18.59 10.34
N VAL A 326 5.60 18.90 9.13
CA VAL A 326 6.43 19.52 8.09
C VAL A 326 6.98 20.88 8.53
N GLU A 327 6.19 21.67 9.26
CA GLU A 327 6.65 22.92 9.87
C GLU A 327 7.66 22.62 10.99
N GLN A 328 7.33 21.68 11.88
CA GLN A 328 8.17 21.31 13.02
C GLN A 328 9.55 20.79 12.61
N ILE A 329 9.65 19.98 11.55
CA ILE A 329 10.95 19.48 11.04
C ILE A 329 11.88 20.64 10.68
N SER A 330 11.32 21.73 10.12
CA SER A 330 12.10 22.90 9.71
C SER A 330 12.51 23.80 10.89
N THR A 331 11.72 23.80 11.98
CA THR A 331 11.93 24.71 13.12
C THR A 331 12.54 24.06 14.36
N ASP A 332 12.32 22.76 14.55
CA ASP A 332 12.72 22.00 15.75
C ASP A 332 12.96 20.51 15.41
N TRP A 333 13.94 20.27 14.54
CA TRP A 333 14.39 18.92 14.18
C TRP A 333 14.81 18.07 15.40
N PRO A 334 15.57 18.58 16.40
CA PRO A 334 15.99 17.77 17.54
C PRO A 334 14.82 17.14 18.29
N ALA A 335 13.70 17.85 18.44
CA ALA A 335 12.50 17.28 19.04
C ALA A 335 11.88 16.17 18.19
N VAL A 336 11.83 16.33 16.86
CA VAL A 336 11.31 15.30 15.94
C VAL A 336 12.20 14.06 15.97
N LEU A 337 13.53 14.24 15.88
CA LEU A 337 14.51 13.16 15.95
C LEU A 337 14.38 12.39 17.28
N ALA A 338 14.27 13.09 18.41
CA ALA A 338 14.09 12.44 19.71
C ALA A 338 12.83 11.57 19.78
N ARG A 339 11.75 11.95 19.08
CA ARG A 339 10.54 11.12 18.96
C ARG A 339 10.76 9.91 18.08
N LEU A 340 11.42 10.06 16.92
CA LEU A 340 11.76 8.94 16.04
C LEU A 340 12.65 7.90 16.76
N GLU A 341 13.64 8.39 17.50
CA GLU A 341 14.54 7.58 18.32
C GLU A 341 13.82 6.83 19.44
N ARG A 342 12.90 7.51 20.13
CA ARG A 342 12.03 6.87 21.13
C ARG A 342 11.16 5.78 20.50
N ILE A 343 10.58 6.04 19.33
CA ILE A 343 9.77 5.05 18.60
C ILE A 343 10.63 3.84 18.21
N ARG A 344 11.83 4.07 17.67
CA ARG A 344 12.80 3.01 17.34
C ARG A 344 13.07 2.12 18.53
N ASP A 345 13.43 2.73 19.65
CA ASP A 345 13.81 2.01 20.86
C ASP A 345 12.63 1.26 21.49
N THR A 346 11.41 1.79 21.38
CA THR A 346 10.20 1.16 21.93
C THR A 346 9.72 -0.01 21.08
N ILE A 347 9.65 0.17 19.75
CA ILE A 347 9.12 -0.85 18.83
C ILE A 347 10.17 -1.91 18.54
N LEU A 348 11.38 -1.53 18.13
CA LEU A 348 12.33 -2.47 17.50
C LEU A 348 13.17 -3.26 18.51
N ARG A 349 13.18 -2.85 19.78
CA ARG A 349 13.85 -3.60 20.87
C ARG A 349 12.89 -4.44 21.70
N GLN A 350 11.64 -4.62 21.28
CA GLN A 350 10.67 -5.39 22.06
C GLN A 350 11.06 -6.87 22.16
N ALA A 351 10.79 -7.49 23.30
CA ALA A 351 11.09 -8.89 23.57
C ALA A 351 10.46 -9.88 22.58
N SER A 352 9.24 -9.61 22.10
CA SER A 352 8.43 -10.59 21.39
C SER A 352 8.00 -10.09 20.01
N VAL A 353 8.83 -10.36 19.00
CA VAL A 353 8.42 -10.20 17.58
C VAL A 353 7.61 -11.42 17.15
N VAL A 354 6.58 -11.20 16.34
CA VAL A 354 5.92 -12.28 15.60
C VAL A 354 6.52 -12.32 14.20
N ALA A 355 7.32 -13.34 13.95
CA ALA A 355 7.88 -13.62 12.63
C ALA A 355 6.94 -14.54 11.86
N ASN A 356 6.67 -14.21 10.60
CA ASN A 356 5.88 -15.03 9.70
C ASN A 356 6.73 -15.43 8.49
N VAL A 357 6.78 -16.72 8.18
CA VAL A 357 7.51 -17.27 7.04
C VAL A 357 6.56 -18.07 6.16
N THR A 358 6.57 -17.78 4.87
CA THR A 358 5.87 -18.60 3.86
C THR A 358 6.88 -19.12 2.85
N LEU A 359 7.02 -20.45 2.77
CA LEU A 359 7.94 -21.16 1.88
C LEU A 359 7.57 -22.64 1.83
N ASP A 360 7.86 -23.34 0.73
CA ASP A 360 7.65 -24.79 0.66
C ASP A 360 8.56 -25.56 1.64
N ALA A 361 8.07 -26.69 2.14
CA ALA A 361 8.76 -27.48 3.17
C ALA A 361 10.19 -27.89 2.78
N GLN A 362 10.45 -28.20 1.51
CA GLN A 362 11.77 -28.61 1.05
C GLN A 362 12.79 -27.49 1.24
N ASN A 363 12.48 -26.28 0.77
CA ASN A 363 13.37 -25.14 0.90
C ASN A 363 13.42 -24.62 2.35
N TRP A 364 12.33 -24.73 3.10
CA TRP A 364 12.29 -24.32 4.50
C TRP A 364 13.25 -25.12 5.38
N GLN A 365 13.40 -26.42 5.16
CA GLN A 365 14.35 -27.24 5.94
C GLN A 365 15.79 -26.70 5.88
N ALA A 366 16.20 -26.16 4.72
CA ALA A 366 17.53 -25.59 4.54
C ALA A 366 17.67 -24.17 5.15
N LEU A 367 16.62 -23.36 5.11
CA LEU A 367 16.65 -21.95 5.52
C LEU A 367 16.23 -21.72 6.98
N ARG A 368 15.49 -22.64 7.60
CA ARG A 368 15.02 -22.56 8.98
C ARG A 368 16.13 -22.22 9.98
N PRO A 369 17.33 -22.84 9.94
CA PRO A 369 18.40 -22.49 10.88
C PRO A 369 18.85 -21.03 10.77
N ARG A 370 18.93 -20.50 9.54
CA ARG A 370 19.37 -19.11 9.28
C ARG A 370 18.35 -18.09 9.78
N VAL A 371 17.05 -18.35 9.54
CA VAL A 371 15.97 -17.50 10.07
C VAL A 371 15.95 -17.55 11.60
N ARG A 372 16.15 -18.72 12.20
CA ARG A 372 16.24 -18.84 13.66
C ARG A 372 17.40 -18.03 14.24
N GLU A 373 18.58 -18.14 13.63
CA GLU A 373 19.77 -17.37 14.04
C GLU A 373 19.53 -15.86 13.91
N PHE A 374 18.89 -15.43 12.81
CA PHE A 374 18.49 -14.04 12.64
C PHE A 374 17.57 -13.56 13.77
N LEU A 375 16.51 -14.31 14.10
CA LEU A 375 15.57 -13.97 15.17
C LEU A 375 16.22 -13.96 16.56
N GLN A 376 17.16 -14.87 16.82
CA GLN A 376 17.94 -14.88 18.07
C GLN A 376 18.85 -13.66 18.22
N GLY A 377 19.22 -13.02 17.11
CA GLY A 377 20.02 -11.79 17.10
C GLY A 377 19.23 -10.52 17.39
N ILE A 378 17.89 -10.58 17.47
CA ILE A 378 17.06 -9.41 17.78
C ILE A 378 17.15 -9.11 19.29
N PRO A 379 17.57 -7.89 19.70
CA PRO A 379 17.65 -7.51 21.09
C PRO A 379 16.29 -7.62 21.80
N VAL A 380 16.34 -8.13 23.03
CA VAL A 380 15.18 -8.34 23.88
C VAL A 380 15.17 -7.26 24.97
N ALA A 381 14.21 -6.35 24.92
CA ALA A 381 13.85 -5.46 26.01
C ALA A 381 12.42 -5.70 26.44
N ALA A 382 12.17 -5.64 27.75
CA ALA A 382 10.82 -5.77 28.29
C ALA A 382 9.94 -4.64 27.73
N ALA A 383 8.93 -5.01 26.95
CA ALA A 383 7.94 -4.07 26.44
C ALA A 383 6.61 -4.31 27.17
N LYS A 384 5.97 -3.23 27.61
CA LYS A 384 4.67 -3.29 28.26
C LYS A 384 3.63 -2.67 27.34
N ARG A 385 2.56 -3.41 27.06
CA ARG A 385 1.39 -2.85 26.39
C ARG A 385 0.83 -1.68 27.22
N VAL A 386 0.60 -0.56 26.56
CA VAL A 386 -0.16 0.58 27.02
C VAL A 386 -1.57 0.49 26.45
N ARG A 387 -2.52 1.05 27.20
CA ARG A 387 -3.91 1.17 26.75
C ARG A 387 -4.08 2.53 26.09
N TRP A 388 -4.59 2.55 24.87
CA TRP A 388 -4.95 3.80 24.22
C TRP A 388 -6.37 4.22 24.61
N THR A 389 -6.50 5.48 24.96
CA THR A 389 -7.77 6.18 25.09
C THR A 389 -7.87 7.14 23.92
N GLY A 390 -8.65 6.77 22.90
CA GLY A 390 -8.80 7.60 21.72
C GLY A 390 -9.36 8.99 22.05
N GLU A 391 -8.95 9.98 21.28
CA GLU A 391 -9.54 11.32 21.33
C GLU A 391 -11.04 11.24 21.02
N GLN A 392 -11.85 12.01 21.76
CA GLN A 392 -13.26 12.14 21.45
C GLN A 392 -13.45 13.15 20.31
N TYR A 393 -13.93 12.67 19.18
CA TYR A 393 -14.34 13.54 18.07
C TYR A 393 -15.75 14.09 18.29
N PRO A 394 -16.10 15.26 17.71
CA PRO A 394 -17.43 15.83 17.78
C PRO A 394 -18.52 14.85 17.29
N SER A 395 -19.71 14.90 17.89
CA SER A 395 -20.85 14.04 17.50
C SER A 395 -21.35 14.27 16.07
N GLY A 396 -21.07 15.45 15.50
CA GLY A 396 -21.34 15.78 14.11
C GLY A 396 -20.23 16.70 13.60
N GLU A 397 -19.66 16.34 12.46
CA GLU A 397 -18.63 17.12 11.78
C GLU A 397 -18.83 17.07 10.27
N GLY A 398 -18.39 18.12 9.59
CA GLY A 398 -18.39 18.23 8.14
C GLY A 398 -17.05 18.77 7.69
N PHE A 399 -16.45 18.11 6.70
CA PHE A 399 -15.21 18.56 6.08
C PHE A 399 -15.52 19.06 4.68
N SER A 400 -15.01 20.25 4.37
CA SER A 400 -14.96 20.75 3.00
C SER A 400 -13.53 20.71 2.50
N ILE A 401 -13.37 20.34 1.24
CA ILE A 401 -12.12 20.54 0.51
C ILE A 401 -12.29 21.88 -0.21
N PRO A 402 -11.43 22.88 0.06
CA PRO A 402 -11.50 24.14 -0.67
C PRO A 402 -11.42 23.86 -2.17
N ALA A 403 -12.37 24.43 -2.93
CA ALA A 403 -12.47 24.29 -4.38
C ALA A 403 -11.34 24.99 -5.12
#